data_AF-A0A1V1T1Y9-F1
#
_entry.id   AF-A0A1V1T1Y9-F1
#
_cell.length_a   1.000
_cell.length_b   1.000
_cell.length_c   1.000
_cell.angle_alpha   90.00
_cell.angle_beta   90.00
_cell.angle_gamma   90.00
#
_symmetry.space_group_name_H-M   'P 1'
#
loop_
_entity.id
_entity.type
_entity.pdbx_description
1 polymer ?
#
loop_
_entity_poly.entity_id
_entity_poly.type
_entity_poly.pdbx_seq_one_letter_code
_entity_poly.pdbx_strand_id
1 'polypeptide(L)'
;MASTRMPLSSKATLSAALAKARTAVQLDQAQYYDGAKTYYVEVVEMLARVITRASDERDIKKLEDIRRAYTNRLQELDELLAYA
;
A
#
# COMPACT_ATOMS: atom_id res chain seq x y z
N MET A 1 -23.20 19.11 -9.97
CA MET A 1 -21.81 18.64 -9.77
C MET A 1 -21.79 17.79 -8.51
N ALA A 2 -21.69 16.47 -8.65
CA ALA A 2 -21.67 15.58 -7.49
C ALA A 2 -20.27 15.60 -6.87
N SER A 3 -20.13 16.21 -5.69
CA SER A 3 -18.95 16.02 -4.85
C SER A 3 -18.93 14.57 -4.36
N THR A 4 -18.35 13.69 -5.16
CA THR A 4 -18.29 12.26 -4.86
C THR A 4 -17.33 12.02 -3.70
N ARG A 5 -17.90 11.91 -2.50
CA ARG A 5 -17.19 11.42 -1.31
C ARG A 5 -16.82 9.96 -1.55
N MET A 6 -15.57 9.59 -1.26
CA MET A 6 -15.13 8.19 -1.30
C MET A 6 -16.12 7.27 -0.55
N PRO A 7 -16.51 6.11 -1.12
CA PRO A 7 -17.39 5.15 -0.46
C PRO A 7 -16.84 4.71 0.91
N LEU A 8 -17.71 4.43 1.88
CA LEU A 8 -17.32 3.99 3.23
C LEU A 8 -16.43 2.74 3.21
N SER A 9 -16.72 1.79 2.30
CA SER A 9 -15.88 0.59 2.10
C SER A 9 -14.46 0.94 1.65
N SER A 10 -14.30 1.93 0.76
CA SER A 10 -12.99 2.41 0.33
C SER A 10 -12.23 3.10 1.46
N LYS A 11 -12.91 3.85 2.34
CA LYS A 11 -12.29 4.46 3.53
C LYS A 11 -11.82 3.41 4.54
N ALA A 12 -12.64 2.39 4.81
CA ALA A 12 -12.26 1.29 5.70
C ALA A 12 -11.06 0.52 5.12
N THR A 13 -11.07 0.25 3.81
CA THR A 13 -9.96 -0.41 3.11
C THR A 13 -8.70 0.44 3.17
N LEU A 14 -8.79 1.75 2.95
CA LEU A 14 -7.66 2.67 3.05
C LEU A 14 -7.08 2.72 4.47
N SER A 15 -7.94 2.82 5.49
CA SER A 15 -7.49 2.81 6.89
C SER A 15 -6.77 1.51 7.25
N ALA A 16 -7.27 0.38 6.78
CA ALA A 16 -6.64 -0.91 7.01
C ALA A 16 -5.32 -1.06 6.24
N ALA A 17 -5.24 -0.56 4.99
CA ALA A 17 -4.00 -0.52 4.23
C ALA A 17 -2.93 0.33 4.95
N LEU A 18 -3.30 1.49 5.49
CA LEU A 18 -2.38 2.36 6.22
C LEU A 18 -1.89 1.72 7.54
N ALA A 19 -2.76 1.00 8.25
CA ALA A 19 -2.34 0.26 9.44
C ALA A 19 -1.30 -0.83 9.11
N LYS A 20 -1.56 -1.61 8.05
CA LYS A 20 -0.62 -2.64 7.57
C LYS A 20 0.68 -2.04 7.04
N ALA A 21 0.63 -0.90 6.37
CA ALA A 21 1.82 -0.21 5.89
C ALA A 21 2.75 0.21 7.04
N ARG A 22 2.19 0.66 8.17
CA ARG A 22 2.97 0.97 9.38
C ARG A 22 3.68 -0.28 9.91
N THR A 23 2.98 -1.41 9.98
CA THR A 23 3.58 -2.70 10.38
C THR A 23 4.67 -3.14 9.41
N ALA A 24 4.43 -3.04 8.10
CA ALA A 24 5.41 -3.38 7.07
C ALA A 24 6.70 -2.58 7.27
N VAL A 25 6.60 -1.25 7.42
CA VAL A 25 7.75 -0.36 7.63
C VAL A 25 8.49 -0.70 8.93
N GLN A 26 7.78 -1.02 10.01
CA GLN A 26 8.42 -1.41 11.28
C GLN A 26 9.22 -2.71 11.14
N LEU A 27 8.67 -3.72 10.49
CA LEU A 27 9.36 -5.00 10.23
C LEU A 27 10.56 -4.80 9.32
N ASP A 28 10.40 -4.00 8.27
CA ASP A 28 11.44 -3.68 7.30
C ASP A 28 12.63 -2.97 7.96
N GLN A 29 12.35 -1.95 8.78
CA GLN A 29 13.36 -1.26 9.58
C GLN A 29 14.09 -2.17 10.57
N ALA A 30 13.39 -3.20 11.07
CA ALA A 30 13.95 -4.22 11.94
C ALA A 30 14.61 -5.39 11.17
N GLN A 31 14.75 -5.28 9.85
CA GLN A 31 15.32 -6.29 8.95
C GLN A 31 14.58 -7.65 8.94
N TYR A 32 13.33 -7.68 9.41
CA TYR A 32 12.46 -8.84 9.27
C TYR A 32 11.81 -8.83 7.87
N TYR A 33 12.62 -9.08 6.85
CA TYR A 33 12.27 -8.87 5.44
C TYR A 33 11.12 -9.75 4.92
N ASP A 34 11.08 -11.04 5.27
CA ASP A 34 9.96 -11.92 4.89
C ASP A 34 8.62 -11.45 5.45
N GLY A 35 8.63 -11.01 6.71
CA GLY A 35 7.46 -10.45 7.38
C GLY A 35 7.02 -9.14 6.72
N ALA A 36 7.97 -8.22 6.51
CA ALA A 36 7.71 -6.95 5.85
C ALA A 36 7.12 -7.13 4.44
N LYS A 37 7.70 -8.02 3.64
CA LYS A 37 7.23 -8.36 2.29
C LYS A 37 5.78 -8.80 2.29
N THR A 38 5.39 -9.68 3.21
CA THR A 38 3.99 -10.14 3.33
C THR A 38 3.02 -8.97 3.51
N TYR A 39 3.33 -8.03 4.42
CA TYR A 39 2.47 -6.87 4.63
C TYR A 39 2.48 -5.89 3.45
N TYR A 40 3.63 -5.66 2.81
CA TYR A 40 3.70 -4.77 1.64
C TYR A 40 2.86 -5.29 0.46
N VAL A 41 2.84 -6.60 0.19
CA VAL A 41 1.98 -7.20 -0.85
C VAL A 41 0.52 -6.85 -0.58
N GLU A 42 0.05 -7.08 0.63
CA GLU A 42 -1.34 -6.79 1.01
C GLU A 42 -1.67 -5.29 0.88
N VAL A 43 -0.74 -4.41 1.27
CA VAL A 43 -0.92 -2.96 1.12
C VAL A 43 -1.07 -2.57 -0.34
N VAL A 44 -0.22 -3.08 -1.23
CA VAL A 44 -0.28 -2.79 -2.67
C VAL A 44 -1.61 -3.24 -3.28
N GLU A 45 -2.10 -4.43 -2.91
CA GLU A 45 -3.41 -4.92 -3.36
C GLU A 45 -4.56 -4.05 -2.85
N MET A 46 -4.53 -3.68 -1.57
CA MET A 46 -5.58 -2.86 -0.97
C MET A 46 -5.60 -1.45 -1.57
N LEU A 47 -4.44 -0.84 -1.82
CA LEU A 47 -4.34 0.45 -2.50
C LEU A 47 -4.89 0.37 -3.92
N ALA A 48 -4.56 -0.68 -4.68
CA ALA A 48 -5.13 -0.89 -6.02
C ALA A 48 -6.67 -0.95 -5.99
N ARG A 49 -7.26 -1.66 -5.02
CA ARG A 49 -8.73 -1.71 -4.85
C ARG A 49 -9.34 -0.35 -4.49
N VAL A 50 -8.65 0.47 -3.70
CA VAL A 50 -9.13 1.83 -3.37
C VAL A 50 -9.02 2.75 -4.59
N ILE A 51 -7.92 2.68 -5.33
CA ILE A 51 -7.67 3.51 -6.52
C ILE A 51 -8.73 3.27 -7.59
N THR A 52 -9.07 2.01 -7.88
CA THR A 52 -10.13 1.68 -8.87
C THR A 52 -11.51 2.25 -8.53
N ARG A 53 -11.75 2.61 -7.26
CA ARG A 53 -13.01 3.15 -6.76
C ARG A 53 -12.94 4.65 -6.44
N ALA A 54 -11.76 5.26 -6.58
CA ALA A 54 -11.57 6.68 -6.35
C ALA A 54 -12.02 7.47 -7.57
N SER A 55 -12.53 8.67 -7.34
CA SER A 55 -13.05 9.56 -8.39
C SER A 55 -12.37 10.93 -8.43
N ASP A 56 -11.63 11.31 -7.38
CA ASP A 56 -10.79 12.51 -7.38
C ASP A 56 -9.40 12.13 -7.90
N GLU A 57 -9.00 12.74 -9.02
CA GLU A 57 -7.71 12.48 -9.68
C GLU A 57 -6.51 12.80 -8.77
N ARG A 58 -6.64 13.79 -7.88
CA ARG A 58 -5.56 14.12 -6.91
C ARG A 58 -5.39 13.03 -5.87
N ASP A 59 -6.49 12.44 -5.42
CA ASP A 59 -6.45 11.31 -4.48
C ASP A 59 -5.92 10.06 -5.17
N ILE A 60 -6.36 9.78 -6.40
CA ILE A 60 -5.81 8.70 -7.24
C ILE A 60 -4.31 8.84 -7.37
N LYS A 61 -3.81 10.02 -7.77
CA LYS A 61 -2.38 10.27 -7.96
C LYS A 61 -1.58 10.03 -6.68
N LYS A 62 -2.04 10.53 -5.54
CA LYS A 62 -1.39 10.31 -4.24
C LYS A 62 -1.35 8.83 -3.87
N LEU A 63 -2.46 8.11 -4.06
CA LEU A 63 -2.53 6.68 -3.75
C LEU A 63 -1.63 5.86 -4.69
N GLU A 64 -1.54 6.23 -5.96
CA GLU A 64 -0.62 5.62 -6.93
C GLU A 64 0.84 5.88 -6.56
N ASP A 65 1.19 7.09 -6.11
CA ASP A 65 2.54 7.41 -5.64
C ASP A 65 2.94 6.56 -4.43
N ILE A 66 2.03 6.40 -3.46
CA ILE A 66 2.23 5.54 -2.29
C ILE A 66 2.35 4.07 -2.72
N ARG A 67 1.45 3.59 -3.59
CA ARG A 67 1.46 2.21 -4.09
C ARG A 67 2.78 1.90 -4.79
N ARG A 68 3.25 2.80 -5.67
CA ARG A 68 4.53 2.66 -6.38
C ARG A 68 5.71 2.59 -5.42
N ALA A 69 5.73 3.43 -4.38
CA ALA A 69 6.79 3.37 -3.37
C ALA A 69 6.87 1.99 -2.69
N TYR A 70 5.72 1.40 -2.32
CA TYR A 70 5.69 0.07 -1.72
C TYR A 70 5.99 -1.05 -2.73
N THR A 71 5.56 -0.93 -3.98
CA THR A 71 5.94 -1.87 -5.05
C THR A 71 7.46 -1.87 -5.28
N ASN A 72 8.10 -0.70 -5.32
CA ASN A 72 9.56 -0.64 -5.46
C ASN A 72 10.26 -1.30 -4.27
N ARG A 73 9.79 -1.05 -3.04
CA ARG A 73 10.37 -1.70 -1.86
C ARG A 73 10.20 -3.22 -1.90
N LEU A 74 9.08 -3.75 -2.41
CA LEU A 74 8.91 -5.18 -2.61
C LEU A 74 9.97 -5.78 -3.55
N GLN A 75 10.28 -5.09 -4.66
CA GLN A 75 11.31 -5.54 -5.59
C GLN A 75 12.70 -5.56 -4.91
N GLU A 76 13.03 -4.53 -4.14
CA GLU A 76 14.27 -4.50 -3.35
C GLU A 76 14.32 -5.64 -2.30
N LEU A 77 13.20 -5.93 -1.63
CA LEU A 77 13.12 -7.04 -0.68
C LEU A 77 13.24 -8.41 -1.37
N ASP A 78 12.68 -8.56 -2.57
CA ASP A 78 12.85 -9.77 -3.39
C ASP A 78 14.31 -10.03 -3.72
N GLU A 79 15.05 -8.98 -4.08
CA GLU A 79 16.49 -9.06 -4.30
C GLU A 79 17.23 -9.46 -3.01
N LEU A 80 16.96 -8.78 -1.89
CA LEU A 80 17.60 -9.08 -0.61
C LEU A 80 17.37 -10.52 -0.14
N LEU A 81 16.15 -11.03 -0.29
CA LEU A 81 15.78 -12.39 0.11
C LEU A 81 16.33 -13.46 -0.85
N ALA A 82 16.57 -13.12 -2.12
CA ALA A 82 17.21 -14.03 -3.06
C ALA A 82 18.71 -14.27 -2.73
N TYR A 83 19.33 -13.38 -1.96
CA TYR A 83 20.73 -13.49 -1.52
C TYR A 83 20.89 -13.93 -0.06
N ALA A 84 19.80 -14.18 0.67
CA ALA A 84 19.79 -14.61 2.07
C ALA A 84 19.76 -16.13 2.21
#